data_AF-A0A0H3ZN40-F1
#
_entry.id   AF-A0A0H3ZN40-F1
#
_cell.length_a   1.000
_cell.length_b   1.000
_cell.length_c   1.000
_cell.angle_alpha   90.00
_cell.angle_beta   90.00
_cell.angle_gamma   90.00
#
_symmetry.space_group_name_H-M   'P 1'
#
loop_
_entity.id
_entity.type
_entity.pdbx_description
1 polymer ?
#
loop_
_entity_poly.entity_id
_entity_poly.type
_entity_poly.pdbx_seq_one_letter_code
_entity_poly.pdbx_strand_id
1 'polypeptide(L)'
;MVKDRNHQLVACNSCFLNMSGFASVEHVLGLTDDDMPWKEFSEIYQSHERDILSGSQYDLFEPIVDCNGKKYNLHIRKKIIKDINGNKSGIISHAMIFDYRYGTEIIKFSSNCYTVSHGGNIEELSRKEREVVFLFLNGYKRKEASNYLSISPSTFDSHIVSIKTNLIVTQAMTLL
;
A
#
# COMPACT_ATOMS: atom_id res chain seq x y z
N MET A 1 3.17 5.28 12.82
CA MET A 1 3.04 4.14 13.75
C MET A 1 4.39 3.44 13.86
N VAL A 2 4.59 2.66 14.92
CA VAL A 2 5.77 1.82 15.15
C VAL A 2 5.30 0.40 15.41
N LYS A 3 5.95 -0.56 14.75
CA LYS A 3 5.75 -1.99 14.96
C LYS A 3 7.06 -2.69 15.29
N ASP A 4 6.97 -3.79 16.01
CA ASP A 4 8.10 -4.68 16.27
C ASP A 4 8.37 -5.63 15.07
N ARG A 5 9.28 -6.59 15.25
CA ARG A 5 9.62 -7.59 14.22
C ARG A 5 8.54 -8.64 13.97
N ASN A 6 7.58 -8.77 14.87
CA ASN A 6 6.46 -9.69 14.77
C ASN A 6 5.21 -8.96 14.24
N HIS A 7 5.38 -7.78 13.65
CA HIS A 7 4.32 -6.94 13.11
C HIS A 7 3.34 -6.39 14.16
N GLN A 8 3.69 -6.47 15.45
CA GLN A 8 2.84 -5.99 16.55
C GLN A 8 3.04 -4.49 16.77
N LEU A 9 1.95 -3.77 17.06
CA LEU A 9 1.98 -2.35 17.34
C LEU A 9 2.66 -2.05 18.68
N VAL A 10 3.66 -1.16 18.62
CA VAL A 10 4.42 -0.69 19.79
C VAL A 10 4.09 0.77 20.09
N ALA A 11 3.75 1.56 19.07
CA ALA A 11 3.30 2.94 19.26
C ALA A 11 2.44 3.41 18.07
N CYS A 12 1.47 4.25 18.35
CA CYS A 12 0.66 4.89 17.32
C CYS A 12 0.36 6.35 17.68
N ASN A 13 -0.13 7.11 16.70
CA ASN A 13 -0.61 8.47 16.92
C ASN A 13 -2.15 8.48 16.94
N SER A 14 -2.73 9.63 17.27
CA SER A 14 -4.19 9.82 17.30
C SER A 14 -4.86 9.54 15.96
N CYS A 15 -4.18 9.84 14.84
CA CYS A 15 -4.70 9.57 13.52
C CYS A 15 -4.91 8.06 13.28
N PHE A 16 -3.92 7.23 13.60
CA PHE A 16 -4.04 5.78 13.57
C PHE A 16 -5.19 5.30 14.47
N LEU A 17 -5.26 5.82 15.71
CA LEU A 17 -6.29 5.44 16.67
C LEU A 17 -7.69 5.74 16.13
N ASN A 18 -7.89 6.94 15.57
CA ASN A 18 -9.15 7.33 14.94
C ASN A 18 -9.56 6.41 13.79
N MET A 19 -8.60 6.01 12.94
CA MET A 19 -8.87 5.08 11.85
C MET A 19 -9.23 3.68 12.35
N SER A 20 -8.62 3.24 13.45
CA SER A 20 -8.83 1.91 14.03
C SER A 20 -10.17 1.79 14.77
N GLY A 21 -10.72 2.90 15.27
CA GLY A 21 -11.94 2.91 16.08
C GLY A 21 -11.74 2.51 17.55
N PHE A 22 -10.51 2.23 17.98
CA PHE A 22 -10.21 1.96 19.39
C PHE A 22 -10.23 3.24 20.23
N ALA A 23 -10.58 3.10 21.50
CA ALA A 23 -10.75 4.23 22.42
C ALA A 23 -9.43 4.83 22.92
N SER A 24 -8.35 4.04 22.99
CA SER A 24 -7.05 4.50 23.49
C SER A 24 -5.90 3.66 22.95
N VAL A 25 -4.67 4.18 23.09
CA VAL A 25 -3.45 3.51 22.61
C VAL A 25 -3.25 2.17 23.31
N GLU A 26 -3.56 2.06 24.59
CA GLU A 26 -3.38 0.84 25.39
C GLU A 26 -4.18 -0.34 24.84
N HIS A 27 -5.31 -0.08 24.17
CA HIS A 27 -6.13 -1.12 23.56
C HIS A 27 -5.61 -1.63 22.22
N VAL A 28 -4.63 -0.94 21.61
CA VAL A 28 -4.04 -1.34 20.31
C VAL A 28 -2.61 -1.85 20.42
N LEU A 29 -1.94 -1.66 21.56
CA LEU A 29 -0.58 -2.18 21.75
C LEU A 29 -0.57 -3.71 21.72
N GLY A 30 0.39 -4.29 21.03
CA GLY A 30 0.52 -5.74 20.83
C GLY A 30 -0.36 -6.32 19.72
N LEU A 31 -1.37 -5.57 19.25
CA LEU A 31 -2.22 -5.98 18.13
C LEU A 31 -1.48 -5.87 16.80
N THR A 32 -1.98 -6.59 15.81
CA THR A 32 -1.49 -6.60 14.43
C THR A 32 -2.52 -5.94 13.50
N ASP A 33 -2.20 -5.79 12.21
CA ASP A 33 -3.21 -5.33 11.23
C ASP A 33 -4.38 -6.32 11.06
N ASP A 34 -4.20 -7.59 11.44
CA ASP A 34 -5.28 -8.59 11.41
C ASP A 34 -6.41 -8.27 12.39
N ASP A 35 -6.11 -7.47 13.42
CA ASP A 35 -7.04 -7.01 14.44
C ASP A 35 -7.70 -5.66 14.09
N MET A 36 -7.40 -5.10 12.91
CA MET A 36 -7.82 -3.75 12.51
C MET A 36 -8.96 -3.78 11.48
N PRO A 37 -9.70 -2.67 11.30
CA PRO A 37 -10.74 -2.56 10.26
C PRO A 37 -10.22 -2.86 8.84
N TRP A 38 -8.93 -2.64 8.60
CA TRP A 38 -8.25 -2.85 7.32
C TRP A 38 -7.57 -4.22 7.18
N LYS A 39 -7.95 -5.22 7.98
CA LYS A 39 -7.33 -6.56 7.96
C LYS A 39 -7.28 -7.23 6.59
N GLU A 40 -8.14 -6.85 5.64
CA GLU A 40 -8.08 -7.36 4.26
C GLU A 40 -6.74 -7.02 3.55
N PHE A 41 -6.00 -6.03 4.05
CA PHE A 41 -4.71 -5.61 3.52
C PHE A 41 -3.52 -6.04 4.40
N SER A 42 -3.75 -6.82 5.47
CA SER A 42 -2.70 -7.16 6.45
C SER A 42 -1.52 -7.91 5.80
N GLU A 43 -1.78 -8.85 4.91
CA GLU A 43 -0.75 -9.63 4.22
C GLU A 43 0.15 -8.73 3.35
N ILE A 44 -0.45 -7.78 2.63
CA ILE A 44 0.28 -6.80 1.79
C ILE A 44 1.20 -5.97 2.68
N TYR A 45 0.69 -5.49 3.82
CA TYR A 45 1.49 -4.67 4.75
C TYR A 45 2.64 -5.46 5.35
N GLN A 46 2.39 -6.69 5.79
CA GLN A 46 3.43 -7.58 6.31
C GLN A 46 4.47 -7.90 5.24
N SER A 47 4.07 -8.08 3.98
CA SER A 47 5.01 -8.28 2.87
C SER A 47 5.93 -7.09 2.68
N HIS A 48 5.39 -5.87 2.61
CA HIS A 48 6.21 -4.67 2.52
C HIS A 48 7.13 -4.52 3.73
N GLU A 49 6.65 -4.87 4.93
CA GLU A 49 7.47 -4.83 6.14
C GLU A 49 8.62 -5.84 6.10
N ARG A 50 8.40 -7.05 5.57
CA ARG A 50 9.48 -8.04 5.34
C ARG A 50 10.52 -7.54 4.36
N ASP A 51 10.10 -6.90 3.27
CA ASP A 51 11.01 -6.33 2.26
C ASP A 51 11.86 -5.19 2.84
N ILE A 52 11.25 -4.28 3.61
CA ILE A 52 11.99 -3.21 4.29
C ILE A 52 12.98 -3.81 5.30
N LEU A 53 12.58 -4.84 6.05
CA LEU A 53 13.48 -5.54 6.98
C LEU A 53 14.61 -6.30 6.26
N SER A 54 14.41 -6.77 5.02
CA SER A 54 15.44 -7.42 4.21
C SER A 54 16.45 -6.42 3.62
N GLY A 55 16.05 -5.15 3.47
CA GLY A 55 16.93 -4.05 3.08
C GLY A 55 16.39 -3.18 1.96
N SER A 56 15.20 -3.49 1.44
CA SER A 56 14.54 -2.68 0.42
C SER A 56 14.21 -1.28 0.94
N GLN A 57 14.19 -0.30 0.04
CA GLN A 57 13.78 1.07 0.32
C GLN A 57 12.96 1.60 -0.84
N TYR A 58 11.71 1.93 -0.59
CA TYR A 58 10.83 2.48 -1.60
C TYR A 58 9.73 3.33 -0.94
N ASP A 59 9.31 4.40 -1.64
CA ASP A 59 8.07 5.12 -1.32
C ASP A 59 6.88 4.23 -1.76
N LEU A 60 5.75 4.31 -1.06
CA LEU A 60 4.61 3.40 -1.24
C LEU A 60 3.28 4.13 -1.23
N PHE A 61 2.33 3.59 -1.98
CA PHE A 61 0.92 3.80 -1.70
C PHE A 61 0.29 2.50 -1.19
N GLU A 62 -0.41 2.59 -0.07
CA GLU A 62 -1.10 1.47 0.58
C GLU A 62 -2.61 1.76 0.71
N PRO A 63 -3.51 0.85 0.32
CA PRO A 63 -4.95 1.03 0.47
C PRO A 63 -5.35 0.81 1.93
N ILE A 64 -6.21 1.66 2.50
CA ILE A 64 -6.69 1.48 3.88
C ILE A 64 -8.21 1.76 3.98
N VAL A 65 -8.86 1.05 4.89
CA VAL A 65 -10.26 1.25 5.28
C VAL A 65 -10.31 1.65 6.75
N ASP A 66 -10.99 2.74 7.09
CA ASP A 66 -11.22 3.12 8.49
C ASP A 66 -12.36 2.31 9.15
N CYS A 67 -12.54 2.49 10.46
CA CYS A 67 -13.58 1.84 11.26
C CYS A 67 -15.02 2.13 10.79
N ASN A 68 -15.24 3.15 9.95
CA ASN A 68 -16.53 3.47 9.36
C ASN A 68 -16.69 2.91 7.95
N GLY A 69 -15.73 2.11 7.47
CA GLY A 69 -15.73 1.53 6.13
C GLY A 69 -15.29 2.50 5.03
N LYS A 70 -14.77 3.69 5.37
CA LYS A 70 -14.32 4.65 4.35
C LYS A 70 -12.92 4.31 3.86
N LYS A 71 -12.76 4.32 2.53
CA LYS A 71 -11.51 3.99 1.83
C LYS A 71 -10.61 5.21 1.65
N TYR A 72 -9.31 4.99 1.81
CA TYR A 72 -8.25 5.97 1.57
C TYR A 72 -7.02 5.30 0.93
N ASN A 73 -6.08 6.12 0.51
CA ASN A 73 -4.73 5.71 0.14
C ASN A 73 -3.73 6.35 1.11
N LEU A 74 -2.75 5.59 1.57
CA LEU A 74 -1.65 6.07 2.40
C LEU A 74 -0.40 6.22 1.56
N HIS A 75 0.08 7.45 1.37
CA HIS A 75 1.47 7.63 0.94
C HIS A 75 2.37 7.39 2.15
N ILE A 76 3.07 6.27 2.18
CA ILE A 76 3.76 5.77 3.37
C ILE A 76 5.26 5.61 3.13
N ARG A 77 6.03 6.03 4.13
CA ARG A 77 7.47 5.83 4.25
C ARG A 77 7.75 4.95 5.45
N LYS A 78 8.51 3.88 5.23
CA LYS A 78 8.88 2.90 6.26
C LYS A 78 10.39 2.94 6.46
N LYS A 79 10.84 2.89 7.72
CA LYS A 79 12.25 2.79 8.09
C LYS A 79 12.44 1.77 9.19
N ILE A 80 13.56 1.05 9.14
CA ILE A 80 13.95 0.13 10.20
C ILE A 80 14.29 0.92 11.46
N ILE A 81 13.73 0.52 12.60
CA ILE A 81 14.21 0.95 13.92
C ILE A 81 15.17 -0.09 14.50
N LYS A 82 16.15 0.37 15.26
CA LYS A 82 17.18 -0.47 15.87
C LYS A 82 17.07 -0.43 17.40
N ASP A 83 17.42 -1.55 18.03
CA ASP A 83 17.59 -1.60 19.49
C ASP A 83 18.87 -0.87 19.93
N ILE A 84 19.12 -0.83 21.24
CA ILE A 84 20.31 -0.18 21.82
C ILE A 84 21.64 -0.83 21.37
N ASN A 85 21.59 -2.08 20.92
CA ASN A 85 22.76 -2.83 20.43
C ASN A 85 22.94 -2.69 18.91
N GLY A 86 22.07 -1.92 18.23
CA GLY A 86 22.11 -1.71 16.79
C GLY A 86 21.45 -2.82 15.97
N ASN A 87 20.80 -3.80 16.59
CA ASN A 87 20.06 -4.84 15.89
C ASN A 87 18.73 -4.29 15.36
N LYS A 88 18.27 -4.78 14.21
CA LYS A 88 16.94 -4.44 13.68
C LYS A 88 15.87 -4.86 14.72
N SER A 89 15.02 -3.93 15.15
CA SER A 89 14.02 -4.15 16.21
C SER A 89 12.58 -3.98 15.73
N GLY A 90 12.37 -3.50 14.50
CA GLY A 90 11.04 -3.25 13.96
C GLY A 90 11.04 -2.17 12.89
N ILE A 91 9.88 -1.55 12.68
CA ILE A 91 9.66 -0.53 11.64
C ILE A 91 8.93 0.68 12.22
N ILE A 92 9.38 1.87 11.84
CA ILE A 92 8.62 3.11 11.97
C ILE A 92 8.05 3.52 10.62
N SER A 93 6.77 3.88 10.63
CA SER A 93 6.01 4.25 9.45
C SER A 93 5.43 5.65 9.59
N HIS A 94 5.70 6.50 8.60
CA HIS A 94 5.10 7.82 8.45
C HIS A 94 4.19 7.83 7.22
N ALA A 95 2.92 8.19 7.40
CA ALA A 95 1.92 8.16 6.34
C ALA A 95 1.20 9.50 6.19
N MET A 96 0.91 9.86 4.95
CA MET A 96 -0.04 10.93 4.59
C MET A 96 -1.28 10.29 3.99
N ILE A 97 -2.45 10.73 4.44
CA ILE A 97 -3.74 10.21 4.00
C ILE A 97 -4.20 10.97 2.76
N PHE A 98 -4.56 10.22 1.72
CA PHE A 98 -5.20 10.72 0.51
C PHE A 98 -6.60 10.14 0.43
N ASP A 99 -7.61 11.00 0.29
CA ASP A 99 -8.96 10.55 -0.04
C ASP A 99 -8.92 9.81 -1.38
N TYR A 100 -9.68 8.71 -1.44
CA TYR A 100 -9.75 7.85 -2.61
C TYR A 100 -10.17 8.57 -3.89
N ARG A 101 -10.77 9.77 -3.81
CA ARG A 101 -11.17 10.56 -4.98
C ARG A 101 -10.01 11.29 -5.67
N TYR A 102 -8.85 11.41 -5.03
CA TYR A 102 -7.67 12.12 -5.56
C TYR A 102 -6.78 11.24 -6.45
N GLY A 103 -7.39 10.39 -7.29
CA GLY A 103 -6.67 9.42 -8.11
C GLY A 103 -5.61 10.06 -9.03
N THR A 104 -5.86 11.27 -9.55
CA THR A 104 -4.89 11.95 -10.42
C THR A 104 -3.68 12.49 -9.67
N GLU A 105 -3.90 13.02 -8.46
CA GLU A 105 -2.86 13.52 -7.58
C GLU A 105 -2.01 12.35 -7.11
N ILE A 106 -2.64 11.24 -6.72
CA ILE A 106 -1.95 10.02 -6.35
C ILE A 106 -1.09 9.52 -7.51
N ILE A 107 -1.60 9.49 -8.75
CA ILE A 107 -0.79 9.12 -9.93
C ILE A 107 0.42 10.04 -10.12
N LYS A 108 0.25 11.35 -9.94
CA LYS A 108 1.37 12.30 -10.04
C LYS A 108 2.44 12.00 -9.00
N PHE A 109 2.05 11.74 -7.75
CA PHE A 109 2.98 11.34 -6.69
C PHE A 109 3.56 9.93 -6.91
N SER A 110 2.76 9.00 -7.44
CA SER A 110 3.13 7.60 -7.62
C SER A 110 3.96 7.35 -8.87
N SER A 111 4.05 8.31 -9.79
CA SER A 111 4.95 8.18 -10.96
C SER A 111 6.44 8.05 -10.59
N ASN A 112 6.82 8.38 -9.36
CA ASN A 112 8.14 8.10 -8.76
C ASN A 112 8.14 6.88 -7.80
N CYS A 113 6.99 6.21 -7.67
CA CYS A 113 6.71 5.15 -6.72
C CYS A 113 6.63 3.82 -7.49
N TYR A 114 7.74 3.10 -7.53
CA TYR A 114 7.92 1.90 -8.36
C TYR A 114 7.26 0.65 -7.76
N THR A 115 6.75 0.73 -6.54
CA THR A 115 6.14 -0.35 -5.78
C THR A 115 4.72 0.04 -5.43
N VAL A 116 3.80 -0.35 -6.30
CA VAL A 116 2.38 -0.13 -6.09
C VAL A 116 1.79 -1.37 -5.46
N SER A 117 1.28 -1.24 -4.23
CA SER A 117 0.35 -2.08 -3.48
C SER A 117 0.47 -3.62 -3.52
N HIS A 118 1.48 -4.22 -4.14
CA HIS A 118 1.45 -5.67 -4.37
C HIS A 118 2.75 -6.43 -4.09
N GLY A 119 3.76 -5.78 -3.50
CA GLY A 119 5.02 -6.46 -3.17
C GLY A 119 5.75 -7.14 -4.35
N GLY A 120 5.28 -6.95 -5.60
CA GLY A 120 5.83 -7.55 -6.81
C GLY A 120 6.66 -6.55 -7.61
N ASN A 121 7.69 -7.05 -8.31
CA ASN A 121 8.49 -6.21 -9.20
C ASN A 121 7.66 -5.86 -10.46
N ILE A 122 7.45 -4.57 -10.69
CA ILE A 122 6.74 -4.00 -11.87
C ILE A 122 7.65 -3.11 -12.73
N GLU A 123 8.98 -3.29 -12.62
CA GLU A 123 9.98 -2.54 -13.39
C GLU A 123 9.81 -2.73 -14.89
N GLU A 124 9.41 -3.94 -15.31
CA GLU A 124 9.19 -4.29 -16.72
C GLU A 124 7.94 -3.63 -17.33
N LEU A 125 7.02 -3.13 -16.49
CA LEU A 125 5.84 -2.43 -16.99
C LEU A 125 6.22 -1.06 -17.58
N SER A 126 5.53 -0.62 -18.62
CA SER A 126 5.61 0.77 -19.05
C SER A 126 5.05 1.70 -17.97
N ARG A 127 5.38 3.00 -18.06
CA ARG A 127 4.80 4.01 -17.16
C ARG A 127 3.27 3.96 -17.16
N LYS A 128 2.65 3.83 -18.33
CA LYS A 128 1.18 3.81 -18.45
C LYS A 128 0.59 2.56 -17.82
N GLU A 129 1.23 1.40 -17.99
CA GLU A 129 0.79 0.15 -17.36
C GLU A 129 0.89 0.20 -15.84
N ARG A 130 1.93 0.84 -15.28
CA ARG A 130 2.00 1.07 -13.82
C ARG A 130 0.86 1.94 -13.32
N GLU A 131 0.53 3.01 -14.04
CA GLU A 131 -0.61 3.88 -13.69
C GLU A 131 -1.95 3.12 -13.78
N VAL A 132 -2.11 2.24 -14.78
CA VAL A 132 -3.28 1.35 -14.93
C VAL A 132 -3.38 0.35 -13.79
N VAL A 133 -2.31 -0.38 -13.50
CA VAL A 133 -2.32 -1.38 -12.41
C VAL A 133 -2.55 -0.71 -11.07
N PHE A 134 -2.00 0.49 -10.86
CA PHE A 134 -2.26 1.29 -9.66
C PHE A 134 -3.74 1.56 -9.44
N LEU A 135 -4.42 2.12 -10.44
CA LEU A 135 -5.84 2.42 -10.32
C LEU A 135 -6.66 1.12 -10.19
N PHE A 136 -6.29 0.07 -10.92
CA PHE A 136 -6.99 -1.20 -10.85
C PHE A 136 -6.92 -1.83 -9.45
N LEU A 137 -5.71 -1.97 -8.88
CA LEU A 137 -5.50 -2.60 -7.57
C LEU A 137 -6.08 -1.79 -6.42
N ASN A 138 -6.16 -0.47 -6.56
CA ASN A 138 -6.82 0.36 -5.56
C ASN A 138 -8.36 0.27 -5.64
N GLY A 139 -8.92 -0.34 -6.70
CA GLY A 139 -10.35 -0.61 -6.84
C GLY A 139 -11.10 0.42 -7.68
N TYR A 140 -10.42 1.22 -8.50
CA TYR A 140 -11.06 2.23 -9.34
C TYR A 140 -11.79 1.51 -10.47
N LYS A 141 -13.05 1.91 -10.72
CA LYS A 141 -13.83 1.26 -11.78
C LYS A 141 -13.22 1.61 -13.14
N ARG A 142 -13.32 0.67 -14.10
CA ARG A 142 -12.80 0.82 -15.48
C ARG A 142 -13.03 2.21 -16.07
N LYS A 143 -14.26 2.71 -16.01
CA LYS A 143 -14.64 4.02 -16.58
C LYS A 143 -13.95 5.18 -15.86
N GLU A 144 -13.91 5.14 -14.53
CA GLU A 144 -13.27 6.17 -13.70
C GLU A 144 -11.76 6.17 -13.94
N ALA A 145 -11.14 4.99 -13.94
CA ALA A 145 -9.71 4.85 -14.18
C ALA A 145 -9.31 5.33 -15.58
N SER A 146 -10.10 4.98 -16.60
CA SER A 146 -9.88 5.45 -17.98
C SER A 146 -9.92 6.98 -18.07
N ASN A 147 -10.89 7.61 -17.40
CA ASN A 147 -11.01 9.07 -17.36
C ASN A 147 -9.79 9.71 -16.69
N TYR A 148 -9.34 9.17 -15.54
CA TYR A 148 -8.16 9.70 -14.83
C TYR A 148 -6.89 9.62 -15.66
N LEU A 149 -6.73 8.56 -16.45
CA LEU A 149 -5.56 8.35 -17.30
C LEU A 149 -5.64 9.07 -18.65
N SER A 150 -6.78 9.70 -18.96
CA SER A 150 -7.07 10.30 -20.27
C SER A 150 -6.91 9.28 -21.43
N ILE A 151 -7.40 8.06 -21.24
CA ILE A 151 -7.42 6.99 -22.25
C ILE A 151 -8.83 6.45 -22.46
N SER A 152 -9.08 5.75 -23.57
CA SER A 152 -10.36 5.08 -23.76
C SER A 152 -10.46 3.82 -22.88
N PRO A 153 -11.68 3.35 -22.55
CA PRO A 153 -11.86 2.08 -21.86
C PRO A 153 -11.26 0.87 -22.59
N SER A 154 -11.23 0.88 -23.94
CA SER A 154 -10.58 -0.18 -24.72
C SER A 154 -9.06 -0.16 -24.59
N THR A 155 -8.44 1.03 -24.52
CA THR A 155 -7.01 1.15 -24.24
C THR A 155 -6.68 0.71 -22.82
N PHE A 156 -7.53 1.01 -21.83
CA PHE A 156 -7.38 0.50 -20.47
C PHE A 156 -7.38 -1.04 -20.45
N ASP A 157 -8.34 -1.67 -21.12
CA ASP A 157 -8.44 -3.13 -21.20
C ASP A 157 -7.21 -3.75 -21.91
N SER A 158 -6.70 -3.08 -22.95
CA SER A 158 -5.47 -3.50 -23.64
C SER A 158 -4.25 -3.49 -22.72
N HIS A 159 -4.11 -2.46 -21.88
CA HIS A 159 -3.07 -2.42 -20.86
C HIS A 159 -3.24 -3.53 -19.82
N ILE A 160 -4.45 -3.81 -19.34
CA ILE A 160 -4.70 -4.92 -18.40
C ILE A 160 -4.28 -6.26 -18.99
N VAL A 161 -4.56 -6.52 -20.28
CA VAL A 161 -4.11 -7.75 -20.96
C VAL A 161 -2.59 -7.82 -21.06
N SER A 162 -1.94 -6.71 -21.40
CA SER A 162 -0.47 -6.64 -21.47
C SER A 162 0.16 -6.89 -20.09
N ILE A 163 -0.35 -6.24 -19.05
CA ILE A 163 0.08 -6.42 -17.65
C ILE A 163 -0.07 -7.88 -17.22
N LYS A 164 -1.24 -8.49 -17.47
CA LYS A 164 -1.46 -9.92 -17.17
C LYS A 164 -0.41 -10.79 -17.82
N THR A 165 -0.13 -10.55 -19.10
CA THR A 165 0.87 -11.31 -19.86
C THR A 165 2.26 -11.19 -19.21
N ASN A 166 2.67 -9.97 -18.87
CA ASN A 166 4.00 -9.73 -18.27
C ASN A 166 4.10 -10.28 -16.83
N LEU A 167 3.06 -10.16 -16.02
CA LEU A 167 3.06 -10.64 -14.62
C LEU A 167 2.91 -12.16 -14.50
N ILE A 168 2.23 -12.82 -15.46
CA ILE A 168 2.18 -14.28 -15.56
C ILE A 168 3.57 -14.84 -15.87
N VAL A 169 4.35 -14.15 -16.70
CA VAL A 169 5.72 -14.55 -17.06
C VAL A 169 6.68 -14.45 -15.86
N THR A 170 6.43 -13.53 -14.92
CA THR A 170 7.31 -13.27 -13.76
C THR A 170 6.91 -14.00 -12.46
N GLN A 171 5.96 -14.95 -12.49
CA GLN A 171 5.44 -15.70 -11.31
C GLN A 171 4.76 -14.85 -10.21
N ALA A 172 4.37 -13.61 -10.47
CA ALA A 172 3.66 -12.76 -9.51
C ALA A 172 2.13 -13.07 -9.46
N MET A 173 1.78 -14.35 -9.32
CA MET A 173 0.43 -14.90 -9.50
C MET A 173 -0.47 -14.79 -8.26
N THR A 174 -0.52 -13.62 -7.63
CA THR A 174 -1.52 -13.32 -6.57
C THR A 174 -2.22 -11.97 -6.81
N LEU A 175 -2.17 -11.47 -8.06
CA LEU A 175 -2.33 -10.05 -8.39
C LEU A 175 -3.71 -9.65 -8.96
N LEU A 176 -4.45 -10.60 -9.55
CA LEU A 176 -5.59 -10.32 -10.44
C LEU A 176 -6.67 -11.38 -10.31
#